data_AF-A0A966TLN5-F1
#
_entry.id   AF-A0A966TLN5-F1
#
_cell.length_a   1.000
_cell.length_b   1.000
_cell.length_c   1.000
_cell.angle_alpha   90.00
_cell.angle_beta   90.00
_cell.angle_gamma   90.00
#
_symmetry.space_group_name_H-M   'P 1'
#
loop_
_entity.id
_entity.type
_entity.pdbx_description
1 polymer ?
#
loop_
_entity_poly.entity_id
_entity_poly.type
_entity_poly.pdbx_seq_one_letter_code
_entity_poly.pdbx_strand_id
1 'polypeptide(L)'
;MATQHSELIHAMVLREMQEGVIRDGLWAQALVEATYDKEKAKAIYIRLRAANMQEDTKKLLVKQIQQALKSDEVKRKDFISASGLKKPR
;
A
#
# COMPACT_ATOMS: atom_id res chain seq x y z
N MET A 1 -8.29 9.34 -15.76
CA MET A 1 -8.46 9.24 -14.29
C MET A 1 -7.23 8.68 -13.54
N ALA A 2 -6.21 8.12 -14.20
CA ALA A 2 -5.00 7.59 -13.51
C ALA A 2 -3.98 8.68 -13.05
N THR A 3 -4.09 9.90 -13.56
CA THR A 3 -3.11 10.98 -13.36
C THR A 3 -3.17 11.64 -11.98
N GLN A 4 -4.36 11.76 -11.36
CA GLN A 4 -4.49 12.47 -10.07
C GLN A 4 -3.90 11.71 -8.89
N HIS A 5 -4.05 10.38 -8.84
CA HIS A 5 -3.41 9.57 -7.80
C HIS A 5 -1.88 9.61 -7.90
N SER A 6 -1.34 9.74 -9.12
CA SER A 6 0.10 9.88 -9.31
C SER A 6 0.62 11.21 -8.77
N GLU A 7 -0.10 12.31 -9.02
CA GLU A 7 0.30 13.66 -8.62
C GLU A 7 0.26 13.85 -7.10
N LEU A 8 -0.80 13.40 -6.43
CA LEU A 8 -0.90 13.47 -4.96
C LEU A 8 0.23 12.71 -4.27
N ILE A 9 0.59 11.51 -4.76
CA ILE A 9 1.69 10.73 -4.19
C ILE A 9 3.02 11.46 -4.38
N HIS A 10 3.25 12.08 -5.53
CA HIS A 10 4.47 12.86 -5.77
C HIS A 10 4.53 14.10 -4.85
N ALA A 11 3.40 14.78 -4.62
CA ALA A 11 3.32 15.88 -3.67
C ALA A 11 3.61 15.44 -2.22
N MET A 12 3.14 14.25 -1.82
CA MET A 12 3.46 13.68 -0.51
C MET A 12 4.96 13.39 -0.36
N VAL A 13 5.59 12.78 -1.37
CA VAL A 13 7.04 12.53 -1.34
C VAL A 13 7.83 13.84 -1.25
N LEU A 14 7.42 14.85 -2.01
CA LEU A 14 8.05 16.16 -1.97
C LEU A 14 7.97 16.78 -0.57
N ARG A 15 6.82 16.64 0.10
CA ARG A 15 6.64 17.08 1.49
C ARG A 15 7.52 16.30 2.46
N GLU A 16 7.58 14.96 2.37
CA GLU A 16 8.47 14.13 3.19
C GLU A 16 9.91 14.64 3.11
N MET A 17 10.39 14.92 1.89
CA MET A 17 11.74 15.45 1.66
C MET A 17 11.96 16.84 2.26
N GLN A 18 10.95 17.73 2.18
CA GLN A 18 11.01 19.08 2.76
C GLN A 18 11.02 19.05 4.29
N GLU A 19 10.35 18.08 4.90
CA GLU A 19 10.34 17.82 6.34
C GLU A 19 11.64 17.12 6.81
N GLY A 20 12.54 16.77 5.89
CA GLY A 20 13.79 16.07 6.19
C GLY A 20 13.64 14.57 6.39
N VAL A 21 12.48 14.00 6.05
CA VAL A 21 12.21 12.57 6.13
C VAL A 21 12.66 11.89 4.83
N ILE A 22 13.74 11.14 4.91
CA ILE A 22 14.31 10.42 3.78
C ILE A 22 14.49 8.95 4.14
N ARG A 23 14.16 8.04 3.22
CA ARG A 23 14.47 6.61 3.36
C ARG A 23 15.86 6.34 2.83
N ASP A 24 16.83 6.16 3.74
CA ASP A 24 18.25 6.00 3.42
C ASP A 24 18.55 4.94 2.35
N GLY A 25 17.89 3.77 2.40
CA GLY A 25 18.09 2.72 1.41
C GLY A 25 17.67 3.13 -0.01
N LEU A 26 16.52 3.78 -0.15
CA LEU A 26 16.05 4.29 -1.44
C LEU A 26 16.88 5.49 -1.91
N TRP A 27 17.35 6.30 -0.97
CA TRP A 27 18.21 7.44 -1.26
C TRP A 27 19.59 7.00 -1.76
N ALA A 28 20.20 6.01 -1.12
CA ALA A 28 21.45 5.41 -1.57
C ALA A 28 21.31 4.81 -2.97
N GLN A 29 20.22 4.08 -3.24
CA GLN A 29 19.93 3.56 -4.58
C GLN A 29 19.84 4.68 -5.62
N ALA A 30 19.13 5.76 -5.29
CA ALA A 30 19.00 6.91 -6.17
C ALA A 30 20.34 7.61 -6.43
N LEU A 31 21.20 7.74 -5.42
CA LEU A 31 22.55 8.30 -5.56
C LEU A 31 23.44 7.45 -6.47
N VAL A 32 23.40 6.12 -6.34
CA VAL A 32 24.16 5.21 -7.20
C VAL A 32 23.70 5.33 -8.65
N GLU A 33 22.38 5.32 -8.90
CA GLU A 33 21.78 5.49 -10.24
C GLU A 33 22.08 6.87 -10.83
N ALA A 34 22.20 7.88 -9.98
CA ALA A 34 22.55 9.25 -10.36
C ALA A 34 24.06 9.50 -10.48
N THR A 35 24.92 8.49 -10.29
CA THR A 35 26.39 8.68 -10.26
C THR A 35 26.81 9.78 -9.27
N TYR A 36 26.16 9.84 -8.11
CA TYR A 36 26.33 10.86 -7.06
C TYR A 36 25.96 12.31 -7.43
N ASP A 37 25.32 12.53 -8.59
CA ASP A 37 24.67 13.81 -8.88
C ASP A 37 23.42 13.99 -8.00
N LYS A 38 23.44 14.98 -7.11
CA LYS A 38 22.37 15.21 -6.14
C LYS A 38 21.07 15.64 -6.77
N GLU A 39 21.09 16.45 -7.83
CA GLU A 39 19.86 16.93 -8.47
C GLU A 39 19.17 15.80 -9.24
N LYS A 40 19.97 15.00 -9.96
CA LYS A 40 19.48 13.79 -10.62
C LYS A 40 19.00 12.74 -9.61
N ALA A 41 19.70 12.57 -8.49
CA ALA A 41 19.31 11.65 -7.42
C ALA A 41 17.96 12.03 -6.80
N LYS A 42 17.67 13.33 -6.61
CA LYS A 42 16.35 13.78 -6.13
C LYS A 42 15.22 13.32 -7.06
N ALA A 43 15.38 13.53 -8.37
CA ALA A 43 14.38 13.12 -9.35
C ALA A 43 14.15 11.61 -9.34
N ILE A 44 15.23 10.82 -9.28
CA ILE A 44 15.17 9.35 -9.22
C ILE A 44 14.53 8.90 -7.90
N TYR A 45 14.92 9.50 -6.77
CA TYR A 45 14.36 9.19 -5.46
C TYR A 45 12.85 9.42 -5.39
N ILE A 46 12.36 10.56 -5.91
CA ILE A 46 10.93 10.86 -5.95
C ILE A 46 10.16 9.76 -6.68
N ARG A 47 10.67 9.32 -7.84
CA ARG A 47 10.09 8.22 -8.63
C ARG A 47 10.07 6.90 -7.85
N LEU A 48 11.20 6.52 -7.26
CA LEU A 48 11.33 5.26 -6.50
C LEU A 48 10.42 5.25 -5.27
N ARG A 49 10.39 6.36 -4.53
CA ARG A 49 9.57 6.50 -3.32
C ARG A 49 8.08 6.50 -3.65
N ALA A 50 7.67 7.18 -4.72
CA ALA A 50 6.28 7.17 -5.18
C ALA A 50 5.82 5.76 -5.58
N ALA A 51 6.66 5.00 -6.30
CA ALA A 51 6.36 3.61 -6.63
C ALA A 51 6.23 2.74 -5.37
N ASN A 52 7.13 2.90 -4.39
CA ASN A 52 7.08 2.19 -3.12
C ASN A 52 5.80 2.52 -2.32
N MET A 53 5.38 3.78 -2.25
CA MET A 53 4.12 4.19 -1.61
C MET A 53 2.90 3.58 -2.28
N GLN A 54 2.89 3.52 -3.62
CA GLN A 54 1.81 2.88 -4.38
C GLN A 54 1.72 1.38 -4.08
N GLU A 55 2.86 0.68 -4.02
CA GLU A 55 2.89 -0.74 -3.67
C GLU A 55 2.43 -1.00 -2.22
N ASP A 56 2.91 -0.19 -1.28
CA ASP A 56 2.52 -0.30 0.13
C ASP A 56 1.01 -0.11 0.29
N THR A 57 0.41 0.87 -0.40
CA THR A 57 -1.03 1.11 -0.41
C THR A 57 -1.81 -0.09 -0.97
N LYS A 58 -1.33 -0.67 -2.07
CA LYS A 58 -1.94 -1.88 -2.67
C LYS A 58 -1.88 -3.06 -1.69
N LYS A 59 -0.74 -3.30 -1.05
CA LYS A 59 -0.57 -4.38 -0.06
C LYS A 59 -1.51 -4.22 1.13
N LEU A 60 -1.65 -2.99 1.64
CA LEU A 60 -2.58 -2.69 2.73
C LEU A 60 -4.03 -2.97 2.34
N LEU A 61 -4.45 -2.53 1.15
CA LEU A 61 -5.81 -2.79 0.65
C LEU A 61 -6.09 -4.30 0.52
N VAL A 62 -5.16 -5.05 -0.07
CA VAL A 62 -5.27 -6.52 -0.20
C VAL A 62 -5.38 -7.18 1.18
N LYS A 63 -4.54 -6.77 2.13
CA LYS A 63 -4.57 -7.31 3.50
C LYS A 63 -5.90 -7.02 4.19
N GLN A 64 -6.46 -5.81 4.03
CA GLN A 64 -7.77 -5.46 4.57
C GLN A 64 -8.90 -6.31 3.97
N ILE A 65 -8.88 -6.52 2.65
CA ILE A 65 -9.86 -7.40 1.97
C ILE A 65 -9.76 -8.83 2.50
N GLN A 66 -8.55 -9.39 2.61
CA GLN A 66 -8.34 -10.74 3.15
C GLN A 66 -8.82 -10.87 4.60
N GLN A 67 -8.56 -9.86 5.44
CA GLN A 67 -9.04 -9.82 6.81
C GLN A 67 -10.57 -9.78 6.89
N ALA A 68 -11.21 -8.96 6.06
CA ALA A 68 -12.67 -8.88 5.98
C ALA A 68 -13.29 -10.23 5.56
N LEU A 69 -12.77 -10.86 4.52
CA LEU A 69 -13.24 -12.18 4.06
C LEU A 69 -13.10 -13.26 5.15
N LYS A 70 -11.95 -13.33 5.82
CA LYS A 70 -11.74 -14.28 6.92
C LYS A 70 -12.69 -14.02 8.09
N SER A 71 -13.01 -12.76 8.37
CA SER A 71 -13.98 -12.41 9.42
C SER A 71 -15.42 -12.78 9.05
N ASP A 72 -15.75 -12.79 7.75
CA ASP A 72 -17.06 -13.18 7.23
C ASP A 72 -17.25 -14.71 7.26
N GLU A 73 -16.20 -15.48 6.94
CA GLU A 73 -16.20 -16.95 7.03
C GLU A 73 -16.44 -17.46 8.46
N VAL A 74 -15.90 -16.77 9.48
CA VAL A 74 -16.00 -17.21 10.89
C VAL A 74 -17.40 -16.98 11.48
N LYS A 75 -18.22 -16.11 10.88
CA LYS A 75 -19.50 -15.63 11.45
C LYS A 75 -20.75 -16.47 11.14
N ARG A 76 -20.65 -17.67 10.55
CA ARG A 76 -21.83 -18.51 10.32
C ARG A 76 -21.83 -19.81 11.13
N LYS A 77 -21.80 -19.70 12.46
CA LYS A 77 -22.12 -20.83 13.36
C LYS A 77 -23.59 -20.88 13.77
N ASP A 78 -24.33 -19.79 13.57
CA ASP A 78 -25.73 -19.66 14.01
C ASP A 78 -26.74 -20.03 12.92
N PHE A 79 -26.28 -20.33 11.70
CA PHE A 79 -27.14 -20.84 10.64
C PHE A 79 -27.30 -22.35 10.79
N ILE A 80 -28.29 -22.78 11.59
CA ILE A 80 -28.89 -24.11 11.42
C ILE A 80 -29.54 -24.09 10.03
N SER A 81 -28.90 -24.72 9.05
CA SER A 81 -29.53 -24.99 7.76
C SER A 81 -30.87 -25.70 8.01
N ALA A 82 -31.92 -25.33 7.28
CA ALA A 82 -33.26 -25.91 7.44
C ALA A 82 -33.28 -27.45 7.37
N SER A 83 -32.25 -28.06 6.79
CA SER A 83 -31.99 -29.51 6.79
C SER A 83 -31.66 -30.13 8.16
N GLY A 84 -31.29 -29.32 9.16
CA GLY A 84 -30.94 -29.75 10.53
C GLY A 84 -32.12 -29.80 11.51
N LEU A 85 -33.26 -29.21 11.16
CA LEU A 85 -34.50 -29.27 11.94
C LEU A 85 -35.18 -30.64 11.70
N LYS A 86 -34.64 -31.72 12.27
CA LYS A 86 -35.39 -32.97 12.40
C LYS A 86 -36.61 -32.68 13.27
N LYS A 87 -37.80 -32.68 12.66
CA LYS A 87 -39.10 -32.57 13.33
C LYS A 87 -39.18 -33.64 14.43
N PRO A 88 -39.37 -33.28 15.72
CA PRO A 88 -39.71 -34.27 16.73
C PRO A 88 -41.09 -34.84 16.38
N ARG A 89 -41.18 -36.18 16.36
CA ARG A 89 -42.42 -36.94 16.18
C ARG A 89 -43.11 -37.14 17.51
#